data_AF-A0A9W9YBP2-F1
#
_entry.id   AF-A0A9W9YBP2-F1
#
_cell.length_a   1.000
_cell.length_b   1.000
_cell.length_c   1.000
_cell.angle_alpha   90.00
_cell.angle_beta   90.00
_cell.angle_gamma   90.00
#
_symmetry.space_group_name_H-M   'P 1'
#
loop_
_entity.id
_entity.type
_entity.pdbx_description
1 polymer ?
#
loop_
_entity_poly.entity_id
_entity_poly.type
_entity_poly.pdbx_seq_one_letter_code
_entity_poly.pdbx_strand_id
1 'polypeptide(L)'
;MPLLYTCVQELRKIHGDDFSINVIYEDQPVNDFKSLFLRLQGLMPGPKSYLLNFPDVFVTTCGTNFYSQCFPPQTVNLAFSATSFHWFSRKPCDITGALHHSMITIPEEAEVFKKQAAKDWETILLNRAKELAPGSRMILVQLAIDKEGQYVGTTKGIRVSVHHMLSELWQGLVTDGLITQNEFHKTTFAYSVRTENEFKKPFESKDSPVRKAGLSLISIETKVVPCPYREKWLKNGGDPKEHAHWYIPAIRAWSNTTFVSGLSDSRSSEEKERIVDELFQRYENEVAKCPEDHGLDFVSAYMVIGKRFLTVTSPAALMGLGTTQITPYVCYKLIYEAAPLVLDAIKLASVKPGSVFTIADYGCADGGTSMPLLYACVQELRKIHGDDFSINVIYEVQPVNDFKSLFLRLQGFMPGPKSYLLNFPDVFVTTCGTNFYSQCFPPQTVNLAFSATAFHWLNIKPCDITGALDHTMITIPEEAEVFKKQAAKDWETILLNRAKELAPE
;
A
#
# COMPACT_ATOMS: atom_id res chain seq x y z
N MET A 1 7.12 0.55 21.55
CA MET A 1 7.96 0.90 20.39
C MET A 1 7.29 0.33 19.15
N PRO A 2 7.26 1.03 17.99
CA PRO A 2 6.63 0.51 16.78
C PRO A 2 7.27 -0.81 16.31
N LEU A 3 6.47 -1.67 15.67
CA LEU A 3 6.91 -3.01 15.23
C LEU A 3 8.12 -2.94 14.28
N LEU A 4 8.02 -2.19 13.18
CA LEU A 4 9.09 -2.12 12.17
C LEU A 4 10.39 -1.53 12.74
N TYR A 5 10.30 -0.57 13.66
CA TYR A 5 11.48 -0.06 14.37
C TYR A 5 12.18 -1.17 15.15
N THR A 6 11.40 -2.01 15.85
CA THR A 6 11.93 -3.15 16.60
C THR A 6 12.53 -4.19 15.66
N CYS A 7 11.88 -4.48 14.53
CA CYS A 7 12.43 -5.40 13.52
C CYS A 7 13.77 -4.93 12.96
N VAL A 8 13.89 -3.65 12.58
CA VAL A 8 15.17 -3.08 12.12
C VAL A 8 16.23 -3.18 13.20
N GLN A 9 15.88 -2.84 14.46
CA GLN A 9 16.81 -2.94 15.58
C GLN A 9 17.32 -4.38 15.79
N GLU A 10 16.45 -5.38 15.69
CA GLU A 10 16.87 -6.80 15.81
C GLU A 10 17.71 -7.24 14.61
N LEU A 11 17.36 -6.84 13.39
CA LEU A 11 18.19 -7.14 12.20
C LEU A 11 19.59 -6.52 12.32
N ARG A 12 19.68 -5.30 12.86
CA ARG A 12 20.96 -4.62 13.16
C ARG A 12 21.79 -5.40 14.18
N LYS A 13 21.16 -5.92 15.25
CA LYS A 13 21.87 -6.77 16.24
C LYS A 13 22.41 -8.06 15.64
N ILE A 14 21.69 -8.65 14.68
CA ILE A 14 22.05 -9.94 14.07
C ILE A 14 23.12 -9.77 12.98
N HIS A 15 22.99 -8.73 12.15
CA HIS A 15 23.75 -8.60 10.90
C HIS A 15 24.71 -7.40 10.87
N GLY A 16 24.65 -6.49 11.85
CA GLY A 16 25.44 -5.26 11.88
C GLY A 16 24.79 -4.07 11.17
N ASP A 17 25.46 -2.92 11.26
CA ASP A 17 24.95 -1.64 10.74
C ASP A 17 24.99 -1.56 9.20
N ASP A 18 25.98 -2.17 8.57
CA ASP A 18 26.17 -2.17 7.10
C ASP A 18 25.18 -3.09 6.36
N PHE A 19 24.37 -3.87 7.07
CA PHE A 19 23.39 -4.76 6.44
C PHE A 19 22.25 -3.95 5.82
N SER A 20 22.18 -3.85 4.49
CA SER A 20 21.13 -3.08 3.85
C SER A 20 19.73 -3.67 4.09
N ILE A 21 18.79 -2.84 4.56
CA ILE A 21 17.40 -3.24 4.82
C ILE A 21 16.50 -2.39 3.93
N ASN A 22 15.67 -3.03 3.11
CA ASN A 22 14.60 -2.34 2.39
C ASN A 22 13.24 -2.65 3.04
N VAL A 23 12.50 -1.62 3.44
CA VAL A 23 11.15 -1.75 3.99
C VAL A 23 10.15 -1.26 2.96
N ILE A 24 9.26 -2.16 2.52
CA ILE A 24 8.28 -1.84 1.48
C ILE A 24 6.89 -1.81 2.10
N TYR A 25 6.16 -0.71 1.92
CA TYR A 25 4.75 -0.60 2.32
C TYR A 25 3.85 -0.79 1.11
N GLU A 26 2.89 -1.70 1.20
CA GLU A 26 1.85 -1.89 0.18
C GLU A 26 0.50 -1.49 0.75
N ASP A 27 -0.25 -0.73 -0.04
CA ASP A 27 -1.65 -0.41 0.20
C ASP A 27 -2.31 -0.04 -1.13
N GLN A 28 -3.62 0.21 -1.11
CA GLN A 28 -4.39 0.61 -2.28
C GLN A 28 -3.85 1.90 -2.92
N PRO A 29 -4.06 2.10 -4.25
CA PRO A 29 -3.62 3.30 -4.96
C PRO A 29 -4.06 4.63 -4.32
N VAL A 30 -5.20 4.62 -3.62
CA VAL A 30 -5.83 5.79 -3.01
C VAL A 30 -5.32 6.11 -1.60
N ASN A 31 -4.44 5.27 -1.04
CA ASN A 31 -3.88 5.48 0.29
C ASN A 31 -3.05 6.78 0.37
N ASP A 32 -2.95 7.36 1.57
CA ASP A 32 -2.16 8.57 1.83
C ASP A 32 -0.67 8.25 2.05
N PHE A 33 0.00 7.87 0.97
CA PHE A 33 1.45 7.61 0.98
C PHE A 33 2.28 8.86 1.31
N LYS A 34 1.75 10.06 1.03
CA LYS A 34 2.39 11.33 1.41
C LYS A 34 2.57 11.43 2.91
N SER A 35 1.50 11.21 3.69
CA SER A 35 1.59 11.22 5.16
C SER A 35 2.53 10.15 5.71
N LEU A 36 2.59 8.97 5.07
CA LEU A 36 3.57 7.93 5.42
C LEU A 36 5.00 8.43 5.23
N PHE A 37 5.35 8.98 4.07
CA PHE A 37 6.69 9.49 3.81
C PHE A 37 7.04 10.68 4.71
N LEU A 38 6.13 11.64 4.91
CA LEU A 38 6.35 12.75 5.84
C LEU A 38 6.65 12.26 7.27
N ARG A 39 5.96 11.23 7.75
CA ARG A 39 6.23 10.62 9.06
C ARG A 39 7.59 9.94 9.11
N LEU A 40 7.95 9.18 8.08
CA LEU A 40 9.25 8.49 8.01
C LEU A 40 10.42 9.48 7.90
N GLN A 41 10.21 10.63 7.26
CA GLN A 41 11.20 11.71 7.16
C GLN A 41 11.23 12.63 8.39
N GLY A 42 10.42 12.37 9.42
CA GLY A 42 10.36 13.21 10.62
C GLY A 42 9.74 14.60 10.39
N LEU A 43 9.05 14.79 9.27
CA LEU A 43 8.38 16.04 8.88
C LEU A 43 6.93 16.11 9.39
N MET A 44 6.45 15.06 10.02
CA MET A 44 5.16 14.99 10.71
C MET A 44 5.34 14.39 12.12
N PRO A 45 4.58 14.86 13.13
CA PRO A 45 4.57 14.24 14.46
C PRO A 45 4.22 12.74 14.38
N GLY A 46 4.88 11.94 15.20
CA GLY A 46 4.68 10.50 15.19
C GLY A 46 5.70 9.75 16.04
N PRO A 47 5.68 8.41 16.00
CA PRO A 47 6.69 7.61 16.64
C PRO A 47 8.07 7.82 15.98
N LYS A 48 9.13 7.40 16.68
CA LYS A 48 10.50 7.43 16.14
C LYS A 48 10.57 6.75 14.77
N SER A 49 11.20 7.42 13.81
CA SER A 49 11.44 6.87 12.48
C SER A 49 12.65 5.96 12.51
N TYR A 50 12.49 4.72 12.01
CA TYR A 50 13.63 3.83 11.80
C TYR A 50 14.46 4.26 10.58
N LEU A 51 13.87 5.00 9.63
CA LEU A 51 14.57 5.50 8.44
C LEU A 51 15.62 6.56 8.83
N LEU A 52 15.32 7.40 9.83
CA LEU A 52 16.24 8.43 10.32
C LEU A 52 17.24 7.90 11.35
N ASN A 53 16.85 6.87 12.11
CA ASN A 53 17.62 6.42 13.27
C ASN A 53 18.62 5.30 12.95
N PHE A 54 18.51 4.65 11.79
CA PHE A 54 19.39 3.57 11.39
C PHE A 54 19.96 3.85 9.99
N PRO A 55 21.29 3.71 9.79
CA PRO A 55 21.89 3.81 8.46
C PRO A 55 21.46 2.62 7.60
N ASP A 56 21.65 2.72 6.28
CA ASP A 56 21.40 1.66 5.30
C ASP A 56 20.01 1.01 5.42
N VAL A 57 19.02 1.84 5.76
CA VAL A 57 17.60 1.49 5.67
C VAL A 57 16.96 2.31 4.56
N PHE A 58 16.28 1.61 3.65
CA PHE A 58 15.62 2.19 2.50
C PHE A 58 14.11 1.94 2.61
N VAL A 59 13.32 2.83 2.03
CA VAL A 59 11.87 2.69 2.02
C VAL A 59 11.32 2.92 0.62
N THR A 60 10.49 1.99 0.16
CA THR A 60 9.63 2.19 -1.00
C THR A 60 8.17 1.86 -0.67
N THR A 61 7.26 2.26 -1.55
CA THR A 61 5.83 1.95 -1.43
C THR A 61 5.30 1.34 -2.71
N CYS A 62 4.26 0.52 -2.61
CA CYS A 62 3.55 -0.08 -3.74
C CYS A 62 2.06 0.26 -3.61
N GLY A 63 1.55 1.12 -4.50
CA GLY A 63 0.13 1.45 -4.62
C GLY A 63 -0.58 0.48 -5.55
N THR A 64 -0.62 -0.78 -5.16
CA THR A 64 -1.30 -1.86 -5.90
C THR A 64 -2.42 -2.43 -5.03
N ASN A 65 -2.94 -3.58 -5.36
CA ASN A 65 -3.91 -4.30 -4.56
C ASN A 65 -3.31 -5.66 -4.21
N PHE A 66 -3.32 -6.05 -2.94
CA PHE A 66 -2.80 -7.34 -2.49
C PHE A 66 -3.52 -8.57 -3.09
N TYR A 67 -4.64 -8.44 -3.82
CA TYR A 67 -5.17 -9.53 -4.67
C TYR A 67 -4.40 -9.75 -5.97
N SER A 68 -3.46 -8.88 -6.29
CA SER A 68 -2.48 -9.02 -7.37
C SER A 68 -1.10 -9.33 -6.79
N GLN A 69 -0.16 -9.71 -7.65
CA GLN A 69 1.25 -9.74 -7.28
C GLN A 69 1.79 -8.31 -7.24
N CYS A 70 2.35 -7.91 -6.10
CA CYS A 70 2.81 -6.55 -5.81
C CYS A 70 4.32 -6.41 -6.02
N PHE A 71 5.08 -7.51 -5.84
CA PHE A 71 6.54 -7.48 -5.87
C PHE A 71 7.11 -8.49 -6.86
N PRO A 72 8.33 -8.26 -7.36
CA PRO A 72 9.01 -9.25 -8.17
C PRO A 72 9.18 -10.59 -7.44
N PRO A 73 9.23 -11.72 -8.16
CA PRO A 73 9.35 -13.03 -7.55
C PRO A 73 10.56 -13.14 -6.63
N GLN A 74 10.38 -13.81 -5.48
CA GLN A 74 11.44 -14.15 -4.53
C GLN A 74 12.25 -12.96 -3.98
N THR A 75 11.67 -11.76 -3.93
CA THR A 75 12.32 -10.55 -3.41
C THR A 75 11.97 -10.24 -1.94
N VAL A 76 10.94 -10.88 -1.38
CA VAL A 76 10.47 -10.60 -0.01
C VAL A 76 11.04 -11.62 0.98
N ASN A 77 11.87 -11.17 1.93
CA ASN A 77 12.47 -12.03 2.95
C ASN A 77 11.62 -12.16 4.23
N LEU A 78 10.83 -11.14 4.54
CA LEU A 78 9.89 -11.11 5.65
C LEU A 78 8.65 -10.32 5.22
N ALA A 79 7.48 -10.95 5.25
CA ALA A 79 6.21 -10.28 5.02
C ALA A 79 5.44 -10.13 6.33
N PHE A 80 4.78 -8.99 6.49
CA PHE A 80 3.88 -8.73 7.61
C PHE A 80 2.59 -8.11 7.10
N SER A 81 1.45 -8.56 7.63
CA SER A 81 0.17 -7.92 7.37
C SER A 81 -0.74 -8.05 8.59
N ALA A 82 -1.37 -6.94 8.97
CA ALA A 82 -2.32 -6.89 10.06
C ALA A 82 -3.63 -6.26 9.58
N THR A 83 -4.76 -6.88 9.96
CA THR A 83 -6.11 -6.35 9.76
C THR A 83 -6.36 -5.84 8.33
N SER A 84 -6.06 -6.65 7.31
CA SER A 84 -6.24 -6.26 5.90
C SER A 84 -6.78 -7.36 5.00
N PHE A 85 -6.31 -8.61 5.14
CA PHE A 85 -6.72 -9.74 4.29
C PHE A 85 -8.14 -10.28 4.58
N HIS A 86 -8.89 -9.60 5.46
CA HIS A 86 -10.30 -9.84 5.69
C HIS A 86 -11.20 -9.10 4.69
N TRP A 87 -10.74 -7.99 4.10
CA TRP A 87 -11.46 -7.29 3.03
C TRP A 87 -11.67 -8.23 1.84
N PHE A 88 -12.62 -7.90 0.97
CA PHE A 88 -12.86 -8.62 -0.29
C PHE A 88 -12.27 -7.90 -1.49
N SER A 89 -11.94 -8.67 -2.52
CA SER A 89 -11.54 -8.13 -3.83
C SER A 89 -12.68 -7.43 -4.56
N ARG A 90 -13.92 -7.78 -4.21
CA ARG A 90 -15.16 -7.19 -4.71
C ARG A 90 -16.32 -7.50 -3.76
N LYS A 91 -17.36 -6.67 -3.79
CA LYS A 91 -18.61 -6.95 -3.08
C LYS A 91 -19.24 -8.26 -3.63
N PRO A 92 -19.50 -9.28 -2.80
CA PRO A 92 -20.07 -10.56 -3.28
C PRO A 92 -21.52 -10.41 -3.75
N CYS A 93 -22.38 -9.83 -2.90
CA CYS A 93 -23.76 -9.43 -3.19
C CYS A 93 -24.22 -8.38 -2.17
N ASP A 94 -25.42 -7.83 -2.36
CA ASP A 94 -26.12 -7.07 -1.32
C ASP A 94 -26.58 -8.04 -0.21
N ILE A 95 -26.63 -7.56 1.04
CA ILE A 95 -27.10 -8.35 2.17
C ILE A 95 -28.53 -7.91 2.51
N THR A 96 -29.47 -8.84 2.55
CA THR A 96 -30.85 -8.51 2.88
C THR A 96 -31.00 -8.23 4.38
N GLY A 97 -31.42 -7.00 4.72
CA GLY A 97 -31.73 -6.61 6.10
C GLY A 97 -30.53 -6.40 7.04
N ALA A 98 -29.31 -6.45 6.52
CA ALA A 98 -28.10 -6.25 7.32
C ALA A 98 -26.96 -5.62 6.48
N LEU A 99 -25.92 -5.13 7.16
CA LEU A 99 -24.76 -4.51 6.49
C LEU A 99 -23.49 -5.37 6.52
N HIS A 100 -23.45 -6.44 7.32
CA HIS A 100 -22.24 -7.21 7.60
C HIS A 100 -22.48 -8.73 7.48
N HIS A 101 -21.48 -9.46 6.99
CA HIS A 101 -21.63 -10.87 6.62
C HIS A 101 -22.02 -11.79 7.79
N SER A 102 -21.64 -11.45 9.02
CA SER A 102 -21.98 -12.24 10.22
C SER A 102 -23.47 -12.17 10.60
N MET A 103 -24.22 -11.26 9.97
CA MET A 103 -25.64 -11.01 10.23
C MET A 103 -26.53 -11.50 9.07
N ILE A 104 -25.95 -12.18 8.07
CA ILE A 104 -26.71 -12.72 6.95
C ILE A 104 -27.66 -13.81 7.45
N THR A 105 -28.95 -13.65 7.17
CA THR A 105 -29.99 -14.64 7.49
C THR A 105 -30.38 -15.50 6.28
N ILE A 106 -30.06 -15.06 5.06
CA ILE A 106 -30.37 -15.77 3.81
C ILE A 106 -29.23 -16.74 3.44
N PRO A 107 -29.47 -18.06 3.41
CA PRO A 107 -28.41 -19.05 3.17
C PRO A 107 -27.63 -18.86 1.85
N GLU A 108 -28.33 -18.46 0.79
CA GLU A 108 -27.73 -18.23 -0.52
C GLU A 108 -26.72 -17.07 -0.50
N GLU A 109 -27.06 -15.96 0.16
CA GLU A 109 -26.16 -14.81 0.36
C GLU A 109 -24.92 -15.23 1.17
N ALA A 110 -25.12 -15.98 2.26
CA ALA A 110 -24.04 -16.45 3.12
C ALA A 110 -23.04 -17.33 2.37
N GLU A 111 -23.54 -18.23 1.50
CA GLU A 111 -22.68 -19.10 0.70
C GLU A 111 -21.89 -18.32 -0.37
N VAL A 112 -22.46 -17.27 -0.96
CA VAL A 112 -21.76 -16.39 -1.91
C VAL A 112 -20.61 -15.66 -1.22
N PHE A 113 -20.85 -15.11 -0.02
CA PHE A 113 -19.79 -14.48 0.80
C PHE A 113 -18.69 -15.47 1.17
N LYS A 114 -19.05 -16.68 1.61
CA LYS A 114 -18.10 -17.74 1.97
C LYS A 114 -17.21 -18.15 0.79
N LYS A 115 -17.79 -18.32 -0.40
CA LYS A 115 -17.06 -18.64 -1.62
C LYS A 115 -16.08 -17.53 -2.00
N GLN A 116 -16.52 -16.27 -1.93
CA GLN A 116 -15.64 -15.13 -2.21
C GLN A 116 -14.50 -15.05 -1.19
N ALA A 117 -14.78 -15.26 0.11
CA ALA A 117 -13.76 -15.28 1.17
C ALA A 117 -12.70 -16.36 0.97
N ALA A 118 -13.10 -17.57 0.57
CA ALA A 118 -12.18 -18.67 0.30
C ALA A 118 -11.32 -18.38 -0.95
N LYS A 119 -11.94 -17.88 -2.02
CA LYS A 119 -11.24 -17.51 -3.26
C LYS A 119 -10.22 -16.41 -3.02
N ASP A 120 -10.61 -15.35 -2.32
CA ASP A 120 -9.75 -14.21 -2.01
C ASP A 120 -8.58 -14.62 -1.12
N TRP A 121 -8.82 -15.50 -0.14
CA TRP A 121 -7.76 -16.01 0.72
C TRP A 121 -6.72 -16.83 -0.06
N GLU A 122 -7.18 -17.75 -0.92
CA GLU A 122 -6.28 -18.51 -1.80
C GLU A 122 -5.51 -17.59 -2.76
N THR A 123 -6.19 -16.60 -3.36
CA THR A 123 -5.58 -15.63 -4.29
C THR A 123 -4.45 -14.85 -3.61
N ILE A 124 -4.69 -14.32 -2.41
CA ILE A 124 -3.66 -13.63 -1.61
C ILE A 124 -2.47 -14.55 -1.38
N LEU A 125 -2.72 -15.77 -0.86
CA LEU A 125 -1.65 -16.72 -0.56
C LEU A 125 -0.82 -17.07 -1.79
N LEU A 126 -1.45 -17.28 -2.94
CA LEU A 126 -0.74 -17.62 -4.19
C LEU A 126 0.13 -16.47 -4.69
N ASN A 127 -0.32 -15.22 -4.63
CA ASN A 127 0.50 -14.08 -5.01
C ASN A 127 1.67 -13.88 -4.04
N ARG A 128 1.43 -13.94 -2.73
CA ARG A 128 2.51 -13.86 -1.72
C ARG A 128 3.51 -15.00 -1.89
N ALA A 129 3.06 -16.20 -2.29
CA ALA A 129 3.95 -17.32 -2.55
C ALA A 129 4.96 -17.07 -3.67
N LYS A 130 4.60 -16.26 -4.68
CA LYS A 130 5.52 -15.89 -5.77
C LYS A 130 6.58 -14.89 -5.30
N GLU A 131 6.17 -13.93 -4.48
CA GLU A 131 7.01 -12.82 -3.99
C GLU A 131 8.01 -13.25 -2.91
N LEU A 132 7.61 -14.19 -2.06
CA LEU A 132 8.41 -14.65 -0.93
C LEU A 132 9.63 -15.46 -1.39
N ALA A 133 10.81 -15.05 -0.93
CA ALA A 133 12.05 -15.79 -1.14
C ALA A 133 11.99 -17.16 -0.43
N PRO A 134 12.59 -18.23 -0.97
CA PRO A 134 12.72 -19.49 -0.25
C PRO A 134 13.35 -19.30 1.13
N GLY A 135 12.78 -19.93 2.16
CA GLY A 135 13.24 -19.77 3.55
C GLY A 135 12.63 -18.58 4.31
N SER A 136 11.95 -17.67 3.63
CA SER A 136 11.27 -16.50 4.24
C SER A 136 10.08 -16.88 5.13
N ARG A 137 9.58 -15.88 5.85
CA ARG A 137 8.37 -15.98 6.67
C ARG A 137 7.38 -14.87 6.33
N MET A 138 6.10 -15.21 6.44
CA MET A 138 4.99 -14.28 6.39
C MET A 138 4.20 -14.36 7.70
N ILE A 139 4.09 -13.23 8.39
CA ILE A 139 3.47 -13.12 9.71
C ILE A 139 2.18 -12.33 9.53
N LEU A 140 1.05 -12.93 9.91
CA LEU A 140 -0.26 -12.33 9.71
C LEU A 140 -1.01 -12.19 11.03
N VAL A 141 -1.66 -11.04 11.21
CA VAL A 141 -2.58 -10.78 12.33
C VAL A 141 -3.92 -10.36 11.74
N GLN A 142 -4.84 -11.30 11.55
CA GLN A 142 -6.09 -11.03 10.83
C GLN A 142 -7.30 -11.19 11.74
N LEU A 143 -8.34 -10.39 11.53
CA LEU A 143 -9.61 -10.54 12.24
C LEU A 143 -10.17 -11.95 12.03
N ALA A 144 -10.67 -12.55 13.10
CA ALA A 144 -11.06 -13.95 13.14
C ALA A 144 -12.33 -14.17 13.95
N ILE A 145 -12.91 -15.36 13.76
CA ILE A 145 -13.88 -15.96 14.66
C ILE A 145 -13.12 -17.00 15.50
N ASP A 146 -13.17 -16.88 16.82
CA ASP A 146 -12.52 -17.84 17.71
C ASP A 146 -13.34 -19.14 17.89
N LYS A 147 -12.84 -20.05 18.74
CA LYS A 147 -13.47 -21.36 19.00
C LYS A 147 -14.81 -21.26 19.74
N GLU A 148 -15.08 -20.13 20.40
CA GLU A 148 -16.33 -19.87 21.10
C GLU A 148 -17.33 -19.09 20.23
N GLY A 149 -16.96 -18.79 18.97
CA GLY A 149 -17.78 -18.01 18.05
C GLY A 149 -17.69 -16.50 18.25
N GLN A 150 -16.74 -16.02 19.06
CA GLN A 150 -16.54 -14.58 19.27
C GLN A 150 -15.83 -13.97 18.06
N TYR A 151 -16.22 -12.75 17.69
CA TYR A 151 -15.55 -11.96 16.67
C TYR A 151 -15.53 -10.47 17.08
N VAL A 152 -14.99 -9.62 16.21
CA VAL A 152 -14.88 -8.18 16.48
C VAL A 152 -16.22 -7.58 16.91
N GLY A 153 -16.24 -6.96 18.09
CA GLY A 153 -17.45 -6.34 18.66
C GLY A 153 -18.53 -7.29 19.16
N THR A 154 -18.24 -8.60 19.32
CA THR A 154 -19.20 -9.61 19.86
C THR A 154 -18.58 -10.53 20.91
N THR A 155 -17.52 -10.07 21.58
CA THR A 155 -16.85 -10.81 22.65
C THR A 155 -17.70 -10.87 23.93
N LYS A 156 -17.39 -11.84 24.79
CA LYS A 156 -18.03 -12.02 26.10
C LYS A 156 -17.99 -10.72 26.90
N GLY A 157 -19.17 -10.26 27.30
CA GLY A 157 -19.34 -9.05 28.10
C GLY A 157 -19.63 -7.79 27.29
N ILE A 158 -19.53 -7.82 25.96
CA ILE A 158 -20.13 -6.80 25.08
C ILE A 158 -21.60 -7.14 24.89
N ARG A 159 -22.50 -6.19 25.15
CA ARG A 159 -23.95 -6.40 24.99
C ARG A 159 -24.48 -5.80 23.69
N VAL A 160 -23.83 -4.76 23.20
CA VAL A 160 -24.19 -4.08 21.95
C VAL A 160 -23.12 -4.34 20.90
N SER A 161 -23.50 -5.10 19.87
CA SER A 161 -22.63 -5.37 18.73
C SER A 161 -22.48 -4.13 17.85
N VAL A 162 -21.22 -3.78 17.52
CA VAL A 162 -20.92 -2.63 16.65
C VAL A 162 -21.60 -2.73 15.28
N HIS A 163 -21.66 -3.93 14.69
CA HIS A 163 -22.28 -4.14 13.38
C HIS A 163 -23.80 -4.04 13.42
N HIS A 164 -24.43 -4.58 14.48
CA HIS A 164 -25.87 -4.48 14.66
C HIS A 164 -26.28 -3.03 14.89
N MET A 165 -25.59 -2.31 15.78
CA MET A 165 -25.87 -0.90 16.06
C MET A 165 -25.71 -0.02 14.82
N LEU A 166 -24.64 -0.22 14.03
CA LEU A 166 -24.48 0.49 12.76
C LEU A 166 -25.61 0.18 11.77
N SER A 167 -26.04 -1.08 11.68
CA SER A 167 -27.15 -1.49 10.80
C SER A 167 -28.48 -0.88 11.24
N GLU A 168 -28.77 -0.88 12.54
CA GLU A 168 -29.99 -0.30 13.12
C GLU A 168 -30.04 1.22 12.91
N LEU A 169 -28.95 1.93 13.21
CA LEU A 169 -28.89 3.37 13.03
C LEU A 169 -28.99 3.78 11.55
N TRP A 170 -28.36 3.03 10.65
CA TRP A 170 -28.48 3.26 9.21
C TRP A 170 -29.89 3.01 8.70
N GLN A 171 -30.57 1.95 9.18
CA GLN A 171 -31.98 1.72 8.90
C GLN A 171 -32.87 2.83 9.48
N GLY A 172 -32.52 3.39 10.64
CA GLY A 172 -33.19 4.56 11.21
C GLY A 172 -33.12 5.79 10.30
N LEU A 173 -32.00 6.01 9.59
CA LEU A 173 -31.92 7.07 8.58
C LEU A 173 -32.84 6.82 7.38
N VAL A 174 -33.17 5.57 7.06
CA VAL A 174 -34.20 5.25 6.05
C VAL A 174 -35.58 5.63 6.58
N THR A 175 -35.89 5.27 7.82
CA THR A 175 -37.17 5.60 8.47
C THR A 175 -37.42 7.10 8.52
N ASP A 176 -36.37 7.88 8.77
CA ASP A 176 -36.44 9.35 8.81
C ASP A 176 -36.40 10.01 7.41
N GLY A 177 -36.28 9.23 6.34
CA GLY A 177 -36.24 9.72 4.96
C GLY A 177 -34.94 10.43 4.56
N LEU A 178 -33.87 10.31 5.36
CA LEU A 178 -32.56 10.89 5.05
C LEU A 178 -31.83 10.09 3.96
N ILE A 179 -32.03 8.77 3.94
CA ILE A 179 -31.55 7.87 2.90
C ILE A 179 -32.69 6.99 2.36
N THR A 180 -32.50 6.43 1.18
CA THR A 180 -33.46 5.49 0.58
C THR A 180 -33.16 4.05 1.00
N GLN A 181 -34.16 3.16 0.92
CA GLN A 181 -33.95 1.72 1.14
C GLN A 181 -32.93 1.12 0.15
N ASN A 182 -32.84 1.67 -1.06
CA ASN A 182 -31.84 1.26 -2.04
C ASN A 182 -30.41 1.64 -1.61
N GLU A 183 -30.21 2.81 -1.01
CA GLU A 183 -28.92 3.21 -0.44
C GLU A 183 -28.54 2.34 0.76
N PHE A 184 -29.52 1.94 1.58
CA PHE A 184 -29.31 0.94 2.62
C PHE A 184 -28.79 -0.39 2.05
N HIS A 185 -29.48 -0.98 1.06
CA HIS A 185 -29.05 -2.25 0.43
C HIS A 185 -27.68 -2.17 -0.26
N LYS A 186 -27.38 -1.02 -0.88
CA LYS A 186 -26.06 -0.78 -1.49
C LYS A 186 -24.94 -0.69 -0.45
N THR A 187 -25.24 -0.28 0.77
CA THR A 187 -24.28 -0.20 1.88
C THR A 187 -23.95 -1.60 2.37
N THR A 188 -22.71 -2.03 2.23
CA THR A 188 -22.29 -3.36 2.70
C THR A 188 -20.82 -3.32 3.10
N PHE A 189 -20.52 -3.79 4.30
CA PHE A 189 -19.17 -4.06 4.75
C PHE A 189 -18.62 -5.26 3.98
N ALA A 190 -17.89 -4.97 2.90
CA ALA A 190 -17.31 -5.96 2.01
C ALA A 190 -16.04 -6.59 2.59
N TYR A 191 -16.18 -7.24 3.75
CA TYR A 191 -15.14 -8.05 4.36
C TYR A 191 -15.73 -9.27 5.07
N SER A 192 -14.88 -10.26 5.35
CA SER A 192 -15.23 -11.46 6.12
C SER A 192 -14.21 -11.77 7.20
N VAL A 193 -14.71 -12.02 8.41
CA VAL A 193 -13.96 -12.71 9.46
C VAL A 193 -14.03 -14.22 9.24
N ARG A 194 -12.88 -14.90 9.42
CA ARG A 194 -12.74 -16.34 9.17
C ARG A 194 -12.47 -17.08 10.47
N THR A 195 -12.93 -18.32 10.54
CA THR A 195 -12.58 -19.26 11.61
C THR A 195 -11.14 -19.76 11.43
N GLU A 196 -10.56 -20.32 12.49
CA GLU A 196 -9.25 -20.99 12.44
C GLU A 196 -9.21 -22.10 11.37
N ASN A 197 -10.30 -22.84 11.19
CA ASN A 197 -10.41 -23.90 10.19
C ASN A 197 -10.40 -23.36 8.76
N GLU A 198 -11.10 -22.23 8.52
CA GLU A 198 -11.10 -21.59 7.21
C GLU A 198 -9.73 -21.02 6.85
N PHE A 199 -8.98 -20.50 7.82
CA PHE A 199 -7.58 -20.10 7.60
C PHE A 199 -6.68 -21.31 7.28
N LYS A 200 -6.87 -22.44 7.95
CA LYS A 200 -6.09 -23.68 7.75
C LYS A 200 -6.36 -24.39 6.43
N LYS A 201 -7.60 -24.33 5.94
CA LYS A 201 -8.07 -25.13 4.79
C LYS A 201 -7.13 -25.16 3.59
N PRO A 202 -6.53 -24.03 3.11
CA PRO A 202 -5.60 -24.07 1.97
C PRO A 202 -4.30 -24.82 2.23
N PHE A 203 -3.98 -25.16 3.48
CA PHE A 203 -2.73 -25.81 3.87
C PHE A 203 -2.87 -27.31 4.18
N GLU A 204 -4.11 -27.81 4.32
CA GLU A 204 -4.40 -29.17 4.82
C GLU A 204 -3.98 -30.26 3.82
N SER A 205 -4.34 -30.10 2.55
CA SER A 205 -3.97 -31.05 1.49
C SER A 205 -2.64 -30.70 0.85
N LYS A 206 -1.74 -31.69 0.70
CA LYS A 206 -0.48 -31.54 -0.06
C LYS A 206 -0.74 -31.15 -1.53
N ASP A 207 -1.90 -31.50 -2.06
CA ASP A 207 -2.26 -31.25 -3.45
C ASP A 207 -2.90 -29.87 -3.69
N SER A 208 -3.19 -29.12 -2.63
CA SER A 208 -3.74 -27.77 -2.73
C SER A 208 -2.80 -26.83 -3.50
N PRO A 209 -3.35 -25.84 -4.23
CA PRO A 209 -2.55 -24.85 -4.93
C PRO A 209 -1.53 -24.14 -4.03
N VAL A 210 -1.92 -23.78 -2.81
CA VAL A 210 -1.08 -23.09 -1.82
C VAL A 210 0.11 -23.95 -1.37
N ARG A 211 -0.10 -25.24 -1.10
CA ARG A 211 0.99 -26.16 -0.73
C ARG A 211 1.93 -26.42 -1.91
N LYS A 212 1.39 -26.56 -3.13
CA LYS A 212 2.17 -26.67 -4.38
C LYS A 212 2.97 -25.41 -4.68
N ALA A 213 2.46 -24.23 -4.32
CA ALA A 213 3.17 -22.96 -4.37
C ALA A 213 4.23 -22.81 -3.26
N GLY A 214 4.36 -23.78 -2.35
CA GLY A 214 5.46 -23.90 -1.41
C GLY A 214 5.22 -23.21 -0.08
N LEU A 215 4.01 -22.73 0.18
CA LEU A 215 3.65 -22.19 1.50
C LEU A 215 3.30 -23.31 2.47
N SER A 216 3.52 -23.08 3.75
CA SER A 216 3.08 -23.97 4.83
C SER A 216 2.73 -23.14 6.05
N LEU A 217 1.58 -23.42 6.65
CA LEU A 217 1.22 -22.87 7.95
C LEU A 217 2.09 -23.53 9.03
N ILE A 218 2.87 -22.72 9.74
CA ILE A 218 3.74 -23.16 10.83
C ILE A 218 2.96 -23.14 12.15
N SER A 219 2.26 -22.04 12.41
CA SER A 219 1.41 -21.89 13.59
C SER A 219 0.23 -20.96 13.30
N ILE A 220 -0.85 -21.18 14.04
CA ILE A 220 -2.00 -20.29 14.15
C ILE A 220 -2.53 -20.34 15.57
N GLU A 221 -2.84 -19.18 16.15
CA GLU A 221 -3.58 -19.07 17.40
C GLU A 221 -4.57 -17.91 17.31
N THR A 222 -5.70 -18.01 18.02
CA THR A 222 -6.67 -16.92 18.13
C THR A 222 -6.58 -16.26 19.50
N LYS A 223 -6.63 -14.93 19.56
CA LYS A 223 -6.61 -14.16 20.80
C LYS A 223 -7.64 -13.03 20.75
N VAL A 224 -8.21 -12.74 21.92
CA VAL A 224 -9.02 -11.54 22.15
C VAL A 224 -8.10 -10.43 22.66
N VAL A 225 -8.15 -9.28 21.99
CA VAL A 225 -7.49 -8.04 22.42
C VAL A 225 -8.60 -7.09 22.87
N PRO A 226 -8.73 -6.80 24.17
CA PRO A 226 -9.76 -5.93 24.69
C PRO A 226 -9.69 -4.51 24.11
N CYS A 227 -10.84 -3.86 24.00
CA CYS A 227 -10.96 -2.48 23.57
C CYS A 227 -10.41 -1.54 24.67
N PRO A 228 -9.35 -0.76 24.40
CA PRO A 228 -8.72 0.08 25.42
C PRO A 228 -9.65 1.18 25.95
N TYR A 229 -10.56 1.70 25.12
CA TYR A 229 -11.56 2.68 25.53
C TYR A 229 -12.53 2.10 26.56
N ARG A 230 -13.01 0.87 26.31
CA ARG A 230 -13.91 0.15 27.20
C ARG A 230 -13.21 -0.25 28.50
N GLU A 231 -11.98 -0.76 28.43
CA GLU A 231 -11.18 -1.06 29.62
C GLU A 231 -10.98 0.17 30.51
N LYS A 232 -10.67 1.32 29.89
CA LYS A 232 -10.55 2.60 30.62
C LYS A 232 -11.86 2.96 31.32
N TRP A 233 -13.00 2.82 30.64
CA TRP A 233 -14.33 3.08 31.21
C TRP A 233 -14.64 2.15 32.38
N LEU A 234 -14.50 0.83 32.19
CA LEU A 234 -14.81 -0.15 33.24
C LEU A 234 -13.93 0.02 34.48
N LYS A 235 -12.69 0.48 34.30
CA LYS A 235 -11.75 0.68 35.40
C LYS A 235 -11.99 1.98 36.17
N ASN A 236 -12.26 3.08 35.45
CA ASN A 236 -12.20 4.43 36.02
C ASN A 236 -13.55 5.17 36.02
N GLY A 237 -14.56 4.68 35.29
CA GLY A 237 -15.73 5.46 34.91
C GLY A 237 -15.35 6.70 34.11
N GLY A 238 -16.19 7.73 34.17
CA GLY A 238 -15.95 9.04 33.56
C GLY A 238 -17.24 9.72 33.11
N ASP A 239 -17.10 10.76 32.31
CA ASP A 239 -18.22 11.34 31.57
C ASP A 239 -18.58 10.42 30.38
N PRO A 240 -19.81 9.89 30.30
CA PRO A 240 -20.25 9.07 29.18
C PRO A 240 -20.10 9.76 27.81
N LYS A 241 -20.30 11.08 27.75
CA LYS A 241 -20.16 11.84 26.49
C LYS A 241 -18.71 11.90 26.05
N GLU A 242 -17.80 12.18 26.99
CA GLU A 242 -16.37 12.16 26.72
C GLU A 242 -15.91 10.77 26.25
N HIS A 243 -16.39 9.70 26.90
CA HIS A 243 -16.09 8.33 26.46
C HIS A 243 -16.55 8.10 25.01
N ALA A 244 -17.80 8.43 24.70
CA ALA A 244 -18.36 8.23 23.37
C ALA A 244 -17.59 9.03 22.30
N HIS A 245 -17.26 10.29 22.61
CA HIS A 245 -16.48 11.18 21.75
C HIS A 245 -15.11 10.60 21.36
N TRP A 246 -14.45 9.87 22.27
CA TRP A 246 -13.18 9.20 21.98
C TRP A 246 -13.33 7.82 21.33
N TYR A 247 -14.43 7.11 21.62
CA TYR A 247 -14.69 5.77 21.10
C TYR A 247 -15.16 5.76 19.63
N ILE A 248 -16.09 6.65 19.27
CA ILE A 248 -16.70 6.68 17.94
C ILE A 248 -15.71 6.93 16.78
N PRO A 249 -14.70 7.82 16.91
CA PRO A 249 -13.70 7.99 15.87
C PRO A 249 -12.96 6.70 15.49
N ALA A 250 -12.76 5.78 16.43
CA ALA A 250 -12.13 4.48 16.16
C ALA A 250 -13.01 3.58 15.27
N ILE A 251 -14.34 3.70 15.37
CA ILE A 251 -15.29 3.00 14.50
C ILE A 251 -15.37 3.68 13.14
N ARG A 252 -15.48 5.01 13.13
CA ARG A 252 -15.58 5.80 11.89
C ARG A 252 -14.37 5.59 10.98
N ALA A 253 -13.17 5.48 11.55
CA ALA A 253 -11.92 5.34 10.81
C ALA A 253 -11.92 4.18 9.78
N TRP A 254 -12.53 3.03 10.10
CA TRP A 254 -12.57 1.87 9.19
C TRP A 254 -13.90 1.72 8.42
N SER A 255 -14.95 2.45 8.82
CA SER A 255 -16.31 2.26 8.27
C SER A 255 -16.81 3.42 7.42
N ASN A 256 -16.26 4.63 7.55
CA ASN A 256 -16.76 5.85 6.91
C ASN A 256 -16.93 5.68 5.39
N THR A 257 -15.90 5.15 4.72
CA THR A 257 -15.90 4.97 3.26
C THR A 257 -17.03 4.03 2.80
N THR A 258 -17.35 3.00 3.59
CA THR A 258 -18.47 2.09 3.27
C THR A 258 -19.80 2.82 3.23
N PHE A 259 -20.09 3.65 4.22
CA PHE A 259 -21.33 4.44 4.25
C PHE A 259 -21.38 5.47 3.12
N VAL A 260 -20.30 6.22 2.89
CA VAL A 260 -20.22 7.19 1.78
C VAL A 260 -20.45 6.50 0.44
N SER A 261 -19.88 5.30 0.24
CA SER A 261 -20.02 4.53 -1.01
C SER A 261 -21.41 3.93 -1.22
N GLY A 262 -22.17 3.72 -0.14
CA GLY A 262 -23.54 3.21 -0.22
C GLY A 262 -24.56 4.26 -0.69
N LEU A 263 -24.23 5.54 -0.54
CA LEU A 263 -25.07 6.67 -0.94
C LEU A 263 -25.00 6.92 -2.46
N SER A 264 -26.11 7.38 -3.04
CA SER A 264 -26.25 7.63 -4.47
C SER A 264 -25.20 8.58 -5.03
N ASP A 265 -24.69 8.30 -6.23
CA ASP A 265 -23.76 9.19 -6.96
C ASP A 265 -24.41 10.51 -7.40
N SER A 266 -25.73 10.61 -7.33
CA SER A 266 -26.45 11.88 -7.53
C SER A 266 -26.29 12.86 -6.37
N ARG A 267 -25.84 12.41 -5.20
CA ARG A 267 -25.62 13.28 -4.02
C ARG A 267 -24.26 13.96 -4.11
N SER A 268 -24.22 15.22 -3.70
CA SER A 268 -22.96 15.97 -3.56
C SER A 268 -22.06 15.35 -2.48
N SER A 269 -20.75 15.62 -2.53
CA SER A 269 -19.82 15.09 -1.51
C SER A 269 -20.15 15.62 -0.12
N GLU A 270 -20.53 16.90 -0.03
CA GLU A 270 -20.94 17.57 1.20
C GLU A 270 -22.23 16.97 1.77
N GLU A 271 -23.17 16.57 0.90
CA GLU A 271 -24.40 15.90 1.33
C GLU A 271 -24.12 14.49 1.86
N LYS A 272 -23.26 13.72 1.17
CA LYS A 272 -22.84 12.40 1.65
C LYS A 272 -22.16 12.51 3.02
N GLU A 273 -21.28 13.49 3.20
CA GLU A 273 -20.59 13.73 4.47
C GLU A 273 -21.57 14.07 5.59
N ARG A 274 -22.52 14.99 5.39
CA ARG A 274 -23.54 15.34 6.40
C ARG A 274 -24.39 14.14 6.84
N ILE A 275 -24.76 13.26 5.92
CA ILE A 275 -25.56 12.06 6.24
C ILE A 275 -24.74 11.08 7.10
N VAL A 276 -23.46 10.91 6.77
CA VAL A 276 -22.57 10.03 7.54
C VAL A 276 -22.23 10.65 8.90
N ASP A 277 -22.10 11.98 9.00
CA ASP A 277 -21.98 12.69 10.28
C ASP A 277 -23.20 12.43 11.18
N GLU A 278 -24.41 12.52 10.62
CA GLU A 278 -25.66 12.22 11.35
C GLU A 278 -25.67 10.78 11.90
N LEU A 279 -25.25 9.79 11.12
CA LEU A 279 -25.10 8.41 11.58
C LEU A 279 -24.18 8.32 12.82
N PHE A 280 -22.98 8.91 12.73
CA PHE A 280 -22.01 8.80 13.82
C PHE A 280 -22.40 9.63 15.03
N GLN A 281 -23.10 10.75 14.85
CA GLN A 281 -23.67 11.52 15.95
C GLN A 281 -24.74 10.72 16.70
N ARG A 282 -25.61 9.99 15.99
CA ARG A 282 -26.56 9.07 16.62
C ARG A 282 -25.84 7.96 17.38
N TYR A 283 -24.79 7.40 16.81
CA TYR A 283 -24.04 6.35 17.48
C TYR A 283 -23.33 6.89 18.74
N GLU A 284 -22.75 8.09 18.69
CA GLU A 284 -22.18 8.73 19.88
C GLU A 284 -23.23 8.88 20.99
N ASN A 285 -24.45 9.27 20.64
CA ASN A 285 -25.55 9.37 21.59
C ASN A 285 -25.95 8.02 22.19
N GLU A 286 -25.96 6.93 21.42
CA GLU A 286 -26.23 5.58 21.96
C GLU A 286 -25.13 5.11 22.91
N VAL A 287 -23.86 5.27 22.53
CA VAL A 287 -22.72 4.90 23.40
C VAL A 287 -22.76 5.67 24.72
N ALA A 288 -23.10 6.96 24.69
CA ALA A 288 -23.19 7.78 25.89
C ALA A 288 -24.32 7.33 26.87
N LYS A 289 -25.30 6.52 26.43
CA LYS A 289 -26.35 6.00 27.33
C LYS A 289 -25.87 4.85 28.20
N CYS A 290 -25.03 3.97 27.65
CA CYS A 290 -24.54 2.77 28.34
C CYS A 290 -23.12 2.37 27.87
N PRO A 291 -22.08 3.17 28.18
CA PRO A 291 -20.75 2.95 27.59
C PRO A 291 -20.13 1.57 27.88
N GLU A 292 -20.48 0.94 29.00
CA GLU A 292 -20.03 -0.41 29.37
C GLU A 292 -20.53 -1.52 28.44
N ASP A 293 -21.65 -1.30 27.74
CA ASP A 293 -22.29 -2.28 26.88
C ASP A 293 -21.67 -2.30 25.47
N HIS A 294 -20.95 -1.23 25.10
CA HIS A 294 -20.25 -1.08 23.83
C HIS A 294 -18.78 -1.47 23.96
N GLY A 295 -18.25 -2.10 22.92
CA GLY A 295 -16.83 -2.47 22.84
C GLY A 295 -16.41 -2.75 21.41
N LEU A 296 -15.13 -2.53 21.13
CA LEU A 296 -14.49 -2.87 19.86
C LEU A 296 -13.32 -3.82 20.10
N ASP A 297 -13.58 -4.88 20.88
CA ASP A 297 -12.59 -5.92 21.13
C ASP A 297 -12.23 -6.59 19.80
N PHE A 298 -10.95 -6.81 19.58
CA PHE A 298 -10.46 -7.49 18.38
C PHE A 298 -10.25 -8.97 18.69
N VAL A 299 -10.97 -9.82 17.97
CA VAL A 299 -10.63 -11.25 17.91
C VAL A 299 -9.76 -11.44 16.69
N SER A 300 -8.51 -11.89 16.89
CA SER A 300 -7.52 -11.98 15.82
C SER A 300 -6.81 -13.33 15.79
N ALA A 301 -6.59 -13.85 14.58
CA ALA A 301 -5.71 -14.97 14.30
C ALA A 301 -4.28 -14.48 14.05
N TYR A 302 -3.34 -15.00 14.83
CA TYR A 302 -1.90 -14.77 14.71
C TYR A 302 -1.31 -15.97 13.99
N MET A 303 -0.81 -15.77 12.77
CA MET A 303 -0.32 -16.83 11.90
C MET A 303 1.15 -16.62 11.55
N VAL A 304 1.90 -17.73 11.54
CA VAL A 304 3.23 -17.78 10.93
C VAL A 304 3.17 -18.74 9.75
N ILE A 305 3.51 -18.26 8.57
CA ILE A 305 3.55 -19.02 7.33
C ILE A 305 5.00 -19.04 6.83
N GLY A 306 5.49 -20.21 6.42
CA GLY A 306 6.83 -20.39 5.85
C GLY A 306 6.80 -20.69 4.36
N LYS A 307 7.79 -20.16 3.63
CA LYS A 307 8.06 -20.50 2.23
C LYS A 307 9.16 -21.56 2.14
N ARG A 308 8.88 -22.69 1.51
CA ARG A 308 9.85 -23.77 1.24
C ARG A 308 10.59 -23.54 -0.06
N PHE A 309 11.77 -24.15 -0.18
CA PHE A 309 12.46 -24.33 -1.45
C PHE A 309 11.62 -25.23 -2.34
N LEU A 310 11.28 -24.74 -3.53
CA LEU A 310 10.69 -25.54 -4.59
C LEU A 310 11.70 -25.57 -5.73
N THR A 311 12.01 -26.75 -6.24
CA THR A 311 12.63 -26.89 -7.57
C THR A 311 11.54 -26.65 -8.59
N VAL A 312 11.53 -25.48 -9.27
CA VAL A 312 10.51 -25.15 -10.28
C VAL A 312 11.17 -24.89 -11.63
N THR A 313 10.70 -25.61 -12.65
CA THR A 313 10.86 -25.31 -14.08
C THR A 313 9.65 -24.49 -14.56
N SER A 314 9.89 -23.39 -15.29
CA SER A 314 8.87 -22.45 -15.80
C SER A 314 8.38 -22.84 -17.21
N PRO A 315 7.09 -22.67 -17.53
CA PRO A 315 6.61 -22.50 -18.90
C PRO A 315 5.90 -21.13 -19.15
N ALA A 316 6.31 -20.46 -20.22
CA ALA A 316 5.85 -19.13 -20.68
C ALA A 316 4.59 -19.15 -21.58
N ALA A 317 3.85 -18.04 -21.65
CA ALA A 317 2.75 -17.79 -22.61
C ALA A 317 2.65 -16.30 -23.04
N LEU A 318 2.03 -16.06 -24.21
CA LEU A 318 2.35 -15.02 -25.21
C LEU A 318 1.19 -14.02 -25.54
N MET A 319 1.57 -12.81 -26.00
CA MET A 319 0.94 -11.88 -27.01
C MET A 319 0.08 -10.64 -26.63
N GLY A 320 0.44 -9.48 -27.23
CA GLY A 320 -0.47 -8.57 -28.00
C GLY A 320 -0.39 -7.05 -27.75
N LEU A 321 0.06 -6.24 -28.73
CA LEU A 321 0.23 -4.75 -28.66
C LEU A 321 -0.76 -3.96 -29.56
N GLY A 322 -1.12 -2.73 -29.16
CA GLY A 322 -1.81 -1.71 -29.98
C GLY A 322 -1.41 -0.27 -29.59
N THR A 323 -1.59 0.73 -30.49
CA THR A 323 -0.91 2.08 -30.62
C THR A 323 -1.69 3.33 -30.12
N THR A 324 -1.02 4.50 -30.10
CA THR A 324 -1.04 5.66 -29.15
C THR A 324 -1.83 6.91 -29.59
N GLN A 325 -2.07 7.86 -28.65
CA GLN A 325 -2.23 9.31 -28.90
C GLN A 325 -1.79 10.19 -27.69
N ILE A 326 -1.64 11.51 -27.91
CA ILE A 326 -0.59 12.46 -27.47
C ILE A 326 -0.99 13.47 -26.34
N THR A 327 -0.02 14.01 -25.58
CA THR A 327 -0.02 15.36 -24.91
C THR A 327 1.43 15.78 -24.49
N PRO A 328 1.69 16.98 -23.90
CA PRO A 328 2.17 18.28 -24.45
C PRO A 328 3.71 18.45 -24.68
N TYR A 329 4.14 19.59 -25.25
CA TYR A 329 5.21 19.66 -26.27
C TYR A 329 6.72 19.73 -25.89
N VAL A 330 7.17 20.17 -24.70
CA VAL A 330 8.62 20.44 -24.49
C VAL A 330 9.34 19.34 -23.69
N CYS A 331 8.89 19.01 -22.48
CA CYS A 331 9.53 17.95 -21.69
C CYS A 331 9.37 16.57 -22.35
N TYR A 332 8.23 16.30 -23.00
CA TYR A 332 8.07 15.09 -23.82
C TYR A 332 9.07 15.05 -24.97
N LYS A 333 9.32 16.18 -25.65
CA LYS A 333 10.28 16.23 -26.75
C LYS A 333 11.70 15.96 -26.26
N LEU A 334 12.10 16.55 -25.12
CA LEU A 334 13.40 16.28 -24.49
C LEU A 334 13.57 14.78 -24.19
N ILE A 335 12.60 14.17 -23.50
CA ILE A 335 12.64 12.75 -23.13
C ILE A 335 12.62 11.86 -24.39
N TYR A 336 11.84 12.25 -25.40
CA TYR A 336 11.77 11.56 -26.69
C TYR A 336 13.10 11.60 -27.45
N GLU A 337 13.79 12.74 -27.45
CA GLU A 337 15.13 12.88 -28.04
C GLU A 337 16.19 12.05 -27.28
N ALA A 338 16.02 11.86 -25.96
CA ALA A 338 16.88 11.00 -25.16
C ALA A 338 16.58 9.50 -25.32
N ALA A 339 15.43 9.11 -25.87
CA ALA A 339 14.99 7.72 -25.92
C ALA A 339 15.99 6.76 -26.61
N PRO A 340 16.63 7.10 -27.75
CA PRO A 340 17.64 6.22 -28.35
C PRO A 340 18.81 5.92 -27.41
N LEU A 341 19.30 6.93 -26.68
CA LEU A 341 20.40 6.77 -25.72
C LEU A 341 20.02 5.80 -24.58
N VAL A 342 18.81 5.94 -24.06
CA VAL A 342 18.29 5.08 -22.98
C VAL A 342 18.08 3.65 -23.46
N LEU A 343 17.53 3.47 -24.66
CA LEU A 343 17.30 2.15 -25.24
C LEU A 343 18.62 1.43 -25.58
N ASP A 344 19.64 2.15 -26.00
CA ASP A 344 20.96 1.58 -26.22
C ASP A 344 21.64 1.19 -24.89
N ALA A 345 21.48 1.99 -23.84
CA ALA A 345 21.92 1.61 -22.49
C ALA A 345 21.24 0.33 -21.99
N ILE A 346 19.93 0.17 -22.23
CA ILE A 346 19.19 -1.06 -21.90
C ILE A 346 19.77 -2.29 -22.60
N LYS A 347 20.13 -2.18 -23.88
CA LYS A 347 20.69 -3.29 -24.65
C LYS A 347 22.09 -3.68 -24.17
N LEU A 348 22.83 -2.74 -23.59
CA LEU A 348 24.18 -2.95 -23.06
C LEU A 348 24.20 -3.42 -21.60
N ALA A 349 23.09 -3.25 -20.87
CA ALA A 349 23.02 -3.59 -19.46
C ALA A 349 23.20 -5.10 -19.23
N SER A 350 24.15 -5.47 -18.37
CA SER A 350 24.35 -6.85 -17.94
C SER A 350 23.19 -7.32 -17.07
N VAL A 351 22.58 -8.45 -17.43
CA VAL A 351 21.44 -9.04 -16.71
C VAL A 351 21.78 -10.45 -16.27
N LYS A 352 21.69 -10.72 -14.97
CA LYS A 352 21.81 -12.07 -14.43
C LYS A 352 20.51 -12.85 -14.72
N PRO A 353 20.56 -14.08 -15.26
CA PRO A 353 19.35 -14.89 -15.45
C PRO A 353 18.55 -15.06 -14.15
N GLY A 354 17.24 -14.83 -14.22
CA GLY A 354 16.34 -14.92 -13.06
C GLY A 354 16.45 -13.74 -12.07
N SER A 355 17.27 -12.73 -12.36
CA SER A 355 17.27 -11.45 -11.62
C SER A 355 16.16 -10.52 -12.10
N VAL A 356 15.91 -9.47 -11.31
CA VAL A 356 14.95 -8.42 -11.63
C VAL A 356 15.70 -7.26 -12.27
N PHE A 357 15.22 -6.76 -13.41
CA PHE A 357 15.75 -5.52 -13.99
C PHE A 357 15.06 -4.32 -13.37
N THR A 358 15.81 -3.49 -12.65
CA THR A 358 15.28 -2.31 -11.96
C THR A 358 15.60 -1.03 -12.72
N ILE A 359 14.56 -0.28 -13.09
CA ILE A 359 14.65 1.07 -13.66
C ILE A 359 14.25 2.07 -12.57
N ALA A 360 15.09 3.07 -12.31
CA ALA A 360 14.78 4.17 -11.38
C ALA A 360 14.62 5.49 -12.15
N ASP A 361 13.48 6.15 -12.00
CA ASP A 361 13.18 7.48 -12.53
C ASP A 361 13.24 8.51 -11.39
N TYR A 362 14.32 9.32 -11.36
CA TYR A 362 14.59 10.30 -10.32
C TYR A 362 14.01 11.67 -10.62
N GLY A 363 13.26 12.20 -9.65
CA GLY A 363 12.49 13.43 -9.78
C GLY A 363 11.33 13.29 -10.77
N CYS A 364 10.60 12.18 -10.70
CA CYS A 364 9.60 11.80 -11.69
C CYS A 364 8.33 12.68 -11.70
N ALA A 365 8.15 13.56 -10.71
CA ALA A 365 6.90 14.29 -10.46
C ALA A 365 5.68 13.34 -10.41
N ASP A 366 4.73 13.45 -11.34
CA ASP A 366 3.56 12.58 -11.44
C ASP A 366 3.78 11.33 -12.34
N GLY A 367 5.01 11.13 -12.81
CA GLY A 367 5.44 10.05 -13.73
C GLY A 367 4.88 10.16 -15.15
N GLY A 368 4.00 11.12 -15.44
CA GLY A 368 3.31 11.19 -16.74
C GLY A 368 4.25 11.47 -17.92
N THR A 369 5.28 12.29 -17.70
CA THR A 369 6.20 12.71 -18.78
C THR A 369 7.17 11.59 -19.16
N SER A 370 7.68 10.83 -18.18
CA SER A 370 8.62 9.73 -18.40
C SER A 370 7.93 8.42 -18.82
N MET A 371 6.63 8.25 -18.53
CA MET A 371 5.90 7.01 -18.80
C MET A 371 6.02 6.48 -20.24
N PRO A 372 5.98 7.29 -21.33
CA PRO A 372 6.21 6.78 -22.68
C PRO A 372 7.61 6.20 -22.90
N LEU A 373 8.64 6.83 -22.31
CA LEU A 373 10.01 6.31 -22.36
C LEU A 373 10.09 4.99 -21.59
N LEU A 374 9.55 4.95 -20.38
CA LEU A 374 9.51 3.74 -19.55
C LEU A 374 8.74 2.62 -20.25
N TYR A 375 7.65 2.93 -20.96
CA TYR A 375 6.93 1.98 -21.81
C TYR A 375 7.83 1.41 -22.91
N ALA A 376 8.58 2.26 -23.62
CA ALA A 376 9.52 1.81 -24.64
C ALA A 376 10.65 0.93 -24.03
N CYS A 377 11.14 1.29 -22.84
CA CYS A 377 12.13 0.52 -22.10
C CYS A 377 11.62 -0.89 -21.75
N VAL A 378 10.41 -0.98 -21.17
CA VAL A 378 9.76 -2.27 -20.86
C VAL A 378 9.55 -3.08 -22.13
N GLN A 379 9.06 -2.44 -23.19
CA GLN A 379 8.85 -3.11 -24.47
C GLN A 379 10.15 -3.70 -25.03
N GLU A 380 11.27 -2.97 -24.94
CA GLU A 380 12.56 -3.43 -25.43
C GLU A 380 13.11 -4.58 -24.56
N LEU A 381 13.03 -4.47 -23.23
CA LEU A 381 13.39 -5.56 -22.32
C LEU A 381 12.58 -6.83 -22.59
N ARG A 382 11.29 -6.70 -22.90
CA ARG A 382 10.42 -7.82 -23.31
C ARG A 382 10.87 -8.46 -24.62
N LYS A 383 11.32 -7.67 -25.61
CA LYS A 383 11.89 -8.22 -26.86
C LYS A 383 13.19 -8.99 -26.61
N ILE A 384 14.03 -8.52 -25.69
CA ILE A 384 15.36 -9.11 -25.43
C ILE A 384 15.24 -10.37 -24.55
N HIS A 385 14.41 -10.32 -23.50
CA HIS A 385 14.40 -11.33 -22.44
C HIS A 385 13.11 -12.14 -22.34
N GLY A 386 12.05 -11.78 -23.06
CA GLY A 386 10.74 -12.44 -23.03
C GLY A 386 9.81 -11.93 -21.94
N ASP A 387 8.60 -12.50 -21.90
CA ASP A 387 7.49 -12.07 -21.03
C ASP A 387 7.71 -12.44 -19.56
N ASP A 388 8.37 -13.57 -19.28
CA ASP A 388 8.66 -14.05 -17.91
C ASP A 388 9.76 -13.25 -17.19
N PHE A 389 10.42 -12.31 -17.88
CA PHE A 389 11.52 -11.55 -17.31
C PHE A 389 11.01 -10.47 -16.35
N SER A 390 11.38 -10.54 -15.07
CA SER A 390 10.85 -9.60 -14.07
C SER A 390 11.45 -8.21 -14.21
N ILE A 391 10.60 -7.19 -14.33
CA ILE A 391 11.00 -5.78 -14.43
C ILE A 391 10.40 -5.02 -13.25
N ASN A 392 11.19 -4.21 -12.57
CA ASN A 392 10.73 -3.30 -11.52
C ASN A 392 10.99 -1.86 -11.94
N VAL A 393 9.97 -1.01 -11.90
CA VAL A 393 10.10 0.43 -12.17
C VAL A 393 9.87 1.19 -10.87
N ILE A 394 10.84 2.01 -10.49
CA ILE A 394 10.78 2.83 -9.28
C ILE A 394 10.71 4.30 -9.65
N TYR A 395 9.68 4.97 -9.16
CA TYR A 395 9.51 6.41 -9.28
C TYR A 395 9.99 7.10 -8.00
N GLU A 396 11.08 7.85 -8.07
CA GLU A 396 11.62 8.64 -6.97
C GLU A 396 11.20 10.10 -7.11
N VAL A 397 10.72 10.67 -6.01
CA VAL A 397 10.31 12.07 -5.92
C VAL A 397 10.16 12.47 -4.46
N GLN A 398 10.08 13.78 -4.20
CA GLN A 398 9.95 14.33 -2.86
C GLN A 398 8.77 13.74 -2.07
N PRO A 399 8.87 13.64 -0.72
CA PRO A 399 7.84 13.10 0.17
C PRO A 399 6.45 13.74 0.04
N VAL A 400 6.39 15.00 -0.42
CA VAL A 400 5.15 15.79 -0.54
C VAL A 400 4.38 15.54 -1.83
N ASN A 401 4.91 14.72 -2.74
CA ASN A 401 4.33 14.49 -4.06
C ASN A 401 2.94 13.83 -4.02
N ASP A 402 2.20 13.98 -5.11
CA ASP A 402 0.92 13.28 -5.32
C ASP A 402 1.13 11.85 -5.85
N PHE A 403 1.48 10.94 -4.95
CA PHE A 403 1.64 9.52 -5.26
C PHE A 403 0.33 8.84 -5.69
N LYS A 404 -0.82 9.34 -5.19
CA LYS A 404 -2.14 8.79 -5.52
C LYS A 404 -2.41 8.94 -7.03
N SER A 405 -2.20 10.12 -7.59
CA SER A 405 -2.42 10.35 -9.03
C SER A 405 -1.50 9.49 -9.90
N LEU A 406 -0.23 9.31 -9.49
CA LEU A 406 0.71 8.40 -10.17
C LEU A 406 0.19 6.96 -10.18
N PHE A 407 -0.20 6.41 -9.02
CA PHE A 407 -0.71 5.03 -8.96
C PHE A 407 -2.02 4.86 -9.72
N LEU A 408 -2.97 5.80 -9.59
CA LEU A 408 -4.23 5.74 -10.35
C LEU A 408 -3.99 5.79 -11.86
N ARG A 409 -3.01 6.56 -12.34
CA ARG A 409 -2.61 6.61 -13.76
C ARG A 409 -2.01 5.27 -14.22
N LEU A 410 -1.08 4.71 -13.44
CA LEU A 410 -0.46 3.41 -13.73
C LEU A 410 -1.50 2.27 -13.77
N GLN A 411 -2.53 2.34 -12.95
CA GLN A 411 -3.62 1.37 -12.89
C GLN A 411 -4.74 1.63 -13.93
N GLY A 412 -4.63 2.69 -14.74
CA GLY A 412 -5.62 3.03 -15.77
C GLY A 412 -6.91 3.66 -15.26
N PHE A 413 -6.97 4.04 -13.98
CA PHE A 413 -8.11 4.74 -13.38
C PHE A 413 -8.11 6.25 -13.65
N MET A 414 -7.02 6.79 -14.20
CA MET A 414 -6.91 8.19 -14.62
C MET A 414 -6.46 8.28 -16.09
N PRO A 415 -7.03 9.20 -16.89
CA PRO A 415 -6.59 9.46 -18.26
C PRO A 415 -5.11 9.86 -18.30
N GLY A 416 -4.35 9.34 -19.27
CA GLY A 416 -2.92 9.60 -19.37
C GLY A 416 -2.22 8.85 -20.49
N PRO A 417 -0.87 8.90 -20.53
CA PRO A 417 -0.07 8.04 -21.39
C PRO A 417 -0.32 6.57 -21.08
N LYS A 418 0.07 5.70 -22.02
CA LYS A 418 -0.09 4.26 -21.87
C LYS A 418 0.71 3.75 -20.68
N SER A 419 0.01 3.02 -19.81
CA SER A 419 0.64 2.31 -18.72
C SER A 419 1.28 1.02 -19.24
N TYR A 420 2.58 0.89 -19.02
CA TYR A 420 3.28 -0.37 -19.23
C TYR A 420 2.84 -1.45 -18.22
N LEU A 421 2.35 -1.04 -17.04
CA LEU A 421 1.87 -1.96 -15.99
C LEU A 421 0.64 -2.74 -16.44
N LEU A 422 -0.20 -2.15 -17.31
CA LEU A 422 -1.41 -2.80 -17.85
C LEU A 422 -1.14 -3.64 -19.09
N ASN A 423 -0.06 -3.34 -19.82
CA ASN A 423 0.19 -3.89 -21.15
C ASN A 423 1.25 -5.00 -21.17
N PHE A 424 2.03 -5.14 -20.09
CA PHE A 424 3.09 -6.14 -20.00
C PHE A 424 2.97 -6.94 -18.70
N PRO A 425 3.08 -8.29 -18.76
CA PRO A 425 3.12 -9.12 -17.56
C PRO A 425 4.44 -8.94 -16.82
N ASP A 426 4.53 -9.40 -15.57
CA ASP A 426 5.74 -9.41 -14.74
C ASP A 426 6.50 -8.06 -14.70
N VAL A 427 5.73 -6.97 -14.69
CA VAL A 427 6.21 -5.62 -14.40
C VAL A 427 5.66 -5.18 -13.05
N PHE A 428 6.55 -4.73 -12.18
CA PHE A 428 6.26 -4.27 -10.83
C PHE A 428 6.56 -2.79 -10.73
N VAL A 429 5.83 -2.09 -9.86
CA VAL A 429 6.02 -0.65 -9.67
C VAL A 429 6.10 -0.32 -8.19
N THR A 430 7.08 0.50 -7.83
CA THR A 430 7.19 1.08 -6.49
C THR A 430 7.51 2.57 -6.58
N THR A 431 7.35 3.29 -5.48
CA THR A 431 7.74 4.70 -5.37
C THR A 431 8.65 4.91 -4.18
N CYS A 432 9.54 5.91 -4.27
CA CYS A 432 10.44 6.31 -3.20
C CYS A 432 10.23 7.79 -2.90
N GLY A 433 9.59 8.08 -1.77
CA GLY A 433 9.38 9.43 -1.24
C GLY A 433 10.57 9.90 -0.42
N THR A 434 11.76 9.91 -1.04
CA THR A 434 13.02 10.36 -0.42
C THR A 434 13.51 11.61 -1.16
N ASN A 435 14.62 12.19 -0.71
CA ASN A 435 15.32 13.23 -1.44
C ASN A 435 16.45 12.57 -2.25
N PHE A 436 16.50 12.74 -3.58
CA PHE A 436 17.58 12.24 -4.44
C PHE A 436 18.99 12.73 -4.07
N TYR A 437 19.14 13.72 -3.19
CA TYR A 437 20.42 14.08 -2.56
C TYR A 437 20.92 13.07 -1.52
N SER A 438 20.08 12.10 -1.15
CA SER A 438 20.44 10.94 -0.34
C SER A 438 20.49 9.68 -1.22
N GLN A 439 21.03 8.61 -0.65
CA GLN A 439 20.87 7.29 -1.25
C GLN A 439 19.42 6.84 -1.07
N CYS A 440 18.73 6.59 -2.17
CA CYS A 440 17.31 6.23 -2.23
C CYS A 440 17.10 4.72 -2.24
N PHE A 441 18.08 3.94 -2.70
CA PHE A 441 17.95 2.50 -2.91
C PHE A 441 19.10 1.70 -2.30
N PRO A 442 18.88 0.41 -1.98
CA PRO A 442 19.98 -0.44 -1.53
C PRO A 442 21.10 -0.51 -2.58
N PRO A 443 22.36 -0.72 -2.15
CA PRO A 443 23.49 -0.78 -3.06
C PRO A 443 23.30 -1.82 -4.17
N GLN A 444 23.73 -1.48 -5.39
CA GLN A 444 23.76 -2.38 -6.55
C GLN A 444 22.40 -2.98 -6.96
N THR A 445 21.31 -2.26 -6.72
CA THR A 445 19.95 -2.73 -7.04
C THR A 445 19.34 -2.08 -8.27
N VAL A 446 19.93 -1.01 -8.82
CA VAL A 446 19.41 -0.26 -9.98
C VAL A 446 20.19 -0.63 -11.23
N ASN A 447 19.52 -1.15 -12.27
CA ASN A 447 20.15 -1.47 -13.55
C ASN A 447 20.17 -0.28 -14.51
N LEU A 448 19.16 0.58 -14.43
CA LEU A 448 19.05 1.80 -15.23
C LEU A 448 18.57 2.96 -14.35
N ALA A 449 19.40 3.99 -14.22
CA ALA A 449 19.02 5.24 -13.59
C ALA A 449 18.72 6.30 -14.65
N PHE A 450 17.54 6.91 -14.57
CA PHE A 450 17.10 7.98 -15.45
C PHE A 450 16.69 9.20 -14.63
N SER A 451 17.03 10.39 -15.11
CA SER A 451 16.49 11.64 -14.61
C SER A 451 16.34 12.62 -15.75
N ALA A 452 15.18 13.27 -15.84
CA ALA A 452 14.95 14.36 -16.77
C ALA A 452 14.52 15.60 -15.99
N THR A 453 15.26 16.70 -16.16
CA THR A 453 14.90 18.00 -15.57
C THR A 453 14.65 17.96 -14.05
N ALA A 454 15.42 17.16 -13.31
CA ALA A 454 15.31 17.12 -11.84
C ALA A 454 16.60 17.46 -11.11
N PHE A 455 17.75 16.89 -11.50
CA PHE A 455 19.03 17.10 -10.81
C PHE A 455 19.60 18.53 -10.87
N HIS A 456 18.91 19.47 -11.53
CA HIS A 456 19.25 20.89 -11.48
C HIS A 456 18.68 21.61 -10.24
N TRP A 457 17.71 21.02 -9.53
CA TRP A 457 17.10 21.61 -8.33
C TRP A 457 17.98 21.46 -7.11
N LEU A 458 18.66 22.53 -6.69
CA LEU A 458 19.60 22.54 -5.55
C LEU A 458 19.00 21.99 -4.25
N ASN A 459 19.86 21.35 -3.45
CA ASN A 459 19.49 20.74 -2.17
C ASN A 459 19.11 21.78 -1.12
N ILE A 460 19.76 22.94 -1.15
CA ILE A 460 19.49 24.07 -0.27
C ILE A 460 19.45 25.36 -1.08
N LYS A 461 18.77 26.37 -0.54
CA LYS A 461 18.89 27.75 -1.02
C LYS A 461 20.25 28.31 -0.55
N PRO A 462 21.20 28.61 -1.46
CA PRO A 462 22.55 29.01 -1.05
C PRO A 462 22.61 30.40 -0.43
N CYS A 463 21.89 31.37 -1.01
CA CYS A 463 21.71 32.73 -0.49
C CYS A 463 20.44 33.36 -1.11
N ASP A 464 20.06 34.55 -0.62
CA ASP A 464 19.12 35.43 -1.32
C ASP A 464 19.82 36.07 -2.52
N ILE A 465 19.12 36.15 -3.66
CA ILE A 465 19.64 36.73 -4.90
C ILE A 465 19.12 38.16 -5.06
N THR A 466 20.02 39.12 -5.27
CA THR A 466 19.66 40.53 -5.37
C THR A 466 19.33 40.89 -6.81
N GLY A 467 18.11 41.37 -7.05
CA GLY A 467 17.69 41.87 -8.37
C GLY A 467 17.54 40.79 -9.46
N ALA A 468 17.58 39.51 -9.10
CA ALA A 468 17.40 38.37 -9.99
C ALA A 468 16.37 37.38 -9.43
N LEU A 469 15.81 36.55 -10.31
CA LEU A 469 14.94 35.41 -9.92
C LEU A 469 15.58 34.04 -10.20
N ASP A 470 16.59 34.00 -11.07
CA ASP A 470 17.28 32.78 -11.48
C ASP A 470 18.80 32.99 -11.36
N HIS A 471 19.52 31.91 -11.04
CA HIS A 471 20.97 31.96 -10.88
C HIS A 471 21.71 32.44 -12.12
N THR A 472 21.18 32.20 -13.32
CA THR A 472 21.74 32.67 -14.59
C THR A 472 21.62 34.18 -14.78
N MET A 473 20.79 34.85 -13.99
CA MET A 473 20.56 36.29 -14.02
C MET A 473 21.27 37.04 -12.89
N ILE A 474 22.00 36.34 -12.01
CA ILE A 474 22.72 36.98 -10.90
C ILE A 474 23.79 37.91 -11.48
N THR A 475 23.77 39.16 -11.05
CA THR A 475 24.76 40.18 -11.44
C THR A 475 25.83 40.41 -10.38
N ILE A 476 25.57 40.00 -9.13
CA ILE A 476 26.50 40.10 -8.01
C ILE A 476 27.43 38.87 -8.01
N PRO A 477 28.76 39.03 -8.22
CA PRO A 477 29.68 37.90 -8.37
C PRO A 477 29.71 36.95 -7.16
N GLU A 478 29.62 37.49 -5.95
CA GLU A 478 29.66 36.69 -4.71
C GLU A 478 28.43 35.78 -4.61
N GLU A 479 27.24 36.27 -4.93
CA GLU A 479 26.01 35.48 -4.94
C GLU A 479 26.08 34.35 -5.99
N ALA A 480 26.56 34.68 -7.20
CA ALA A 480 26.70 33.71 -8.29
C ALA A 480 27.68 32.57 -7.93
N GLU A 481 28.80 32.91 -7.29
CA GLU A 481 29.81 31.93 -6.88
C GLU A 481 29.29 30.97 -5.81
N VAL A 482 28.46 31.44 -4.86
CA VAL A 482 27.87 30.57 -3.84
C VAL A 482 26.87 29.58 -4.47
N PHE A 483 26.05 30.02 -5.44
CA PHE A 483 25.17 29.12 -6.20
C PHE A 483 25.96 28.07 -6.99
N LYS A 484 27.04 28.48 -7.67
CA LYS A 484 27.91 27.57 -8.44
C LYS A 484 28.56 26.51 -7.54
N LYS A 485 29.07 26.90 -6.38
CA LYS A 485 29.65 25.97 -5.39
C LYS A 485 28.60 24.96 -4.88
N GLN A 486 27.39 25.43 -4.58
CA GLN A 486 26.32 24.55 -4.14
C GLN A 486 25.94 23.54 -5.25
N ALA A 487 25.77 24.01 -6.50
CA ALA A 487 25.46 23.15 -7.64
C ALA A 487 26.53 22.06 -7.88
N ALA A 488 27.82 22.42 -7.78
CA ALA A 488 28.91 21.47 -7.93
C ALA A 488 28.90 20.38 -6.83
N LYS A 489 28.71 20.80 -5.57
CA LYS A 489 28.59 19.88 -4.43
C LYS A 489 27.39 18.95 -4.56
N ASP A 490 26.26 19.50 -4.99
CA ASP A 490 25.01 18.78 -5.21
C ASP A 490 25.16 17.75 -6.32
N TRP A 491 25.82 18.11 -7.43
CA TRP A 491 26.11 17.19 -8.52
C TRP A 491 27.00 16.03 -8.09
N GLU A 492 28.10 16.31 -7.38
CA GLU A 492 28.97 15.28 -6.82
C GLU A 492 28.21 14.34 -5.86
N THR A 493 27.41 14.92 -4.96
CA THR A 493 26.60 14.16 -3.98
C THR A 493 25.62 13.22 -4.69
N ILE A 494 24.91 13.72 -5.71
CA ILE A 494 24.00 12.91 -6.53
C ILE A 494 24.78 11.76 -7.18
N LEU A 495 25.87 12.04 -7.89
CA LEU A 495 26.64 11.01 -8.60
C LEU A 495 27.21 9.94 -7.65
N LEU A 496 27.71 10.33 -6.48
CA LEU A 496 28.24 9.39 -5.49
C LEU A 496 27.14 8.48 -4.92
N ASN A 497 25.93 8.99 -4.69
CA ASN A 497 24.81 8.16 -4.24
C ASN A 497 24.33 7.22 -5.36
N ARG A 498 24.20 7.73 -6.60
CA ARG A 498 23.81 6.89 -7.75
C ARG A 498 24.84 5.79 -8.02
N ALA A 499 26.14 6.08 -7.87
CA ALA A 499 27.21 5.09 -8.02
C ALA A 499 27.11 3.92 -7.02
N LYS A 500 26.60 4.16 -5.81
CA LYS A 500 26.35 3.09 -4.83
C LYS A 500 25.17 2.21 -5.23
N GLU A 501 24.14 2.81 -5.80
CA GLU A 501 22.87 2.14 -6.14
C GLU A 501 22.92 1.36 -7.45
N LEU A 502 23.73 1.82 -8.41
CA LEU A 502 23.87 1.16 -9.71
C LEU A 502 24.49 -0.23 -9.56
N ALA A 503 23.88 -1.21 -10.21
CA ALA A 503 24.43 -2.54 -10.35
C ALA A 503 25.75 -2.47 -11.15
N PRO A 504 26.77 -3.27 -10.79
CA PRO A 504 28.03 -3.30 -11.52
C PRO A 504 27.84 -3.83 -12.95
N GLU A 505 28.64 -3.30 -13.88
CA GLU A 505 28.68 -3.71 -15.29
C GLU A 505 29.05 -5.18 -15.50
#